data_AF-A0A1Z4LNH3-F1
#
_entry.id   AF-A0A1Z4LNH3-F1
#
_cell.length_a   1.000
_cell.length_b   1.000
_cell.length_c   1.000
_cell.angle_alpha   90.00
_cell.angle_beta   90.00
_cell.angle_gamma   90.00
#
_symmetry.space_group_name_H-M   'P 1'
#
loop_
_entity.id
_entity.type
_entity.pdbx_description
1 polymer ?
#
loop_
_entity_poly.entity_id
_entity_poly.type
_entity_poly.pdbx_seq_one_letter_code
_entity_poly.pdbx_strand_id
1 'polypeptide(L)'
;MNLELEQKLWNAGKGEEEYSRETWYEIIDALLDDFCEFIGEDFHRDSEIDLITGNPCPSFSRWIWTDKKAMFPISVTWSAFISGDIVDGFDVGIPLFMFDTTGDKRLQLKTGESYLYFTYRKQSNGCGNWCSLGWFKDEWGQWEDM
;
A
#
# COMPACT_ATOMS: atom_id res chain seq x y z
N MET A 1 -13.38 0.65 -5.21
CA MET A 1 -12.86 1.46 -6.32
C MET A 1 -13.82 1.28 -7.47
N ASN A 2 -14.04 2.32 -8.27
CA ASN A 2 -14.95 2.17 -9.41
C ASN A 2 -14.25 1.46 -10.59
N LEU A 3 -15.05 0.89 -11.49
CA LEU A 3 -14.55 0.12 -12.62
C LEU A 3 -13.65 0.92 -13.57
N GLU A 4 -13.88 2.24 -13.69
CA GLU A 4 -13.09 3.10 -14.57
C GLU A 4 -11.65 3.24 -14.07
N LEU A 5 -11.47 3.54 -12.77
CA LEU A 5 -10.16 3.66 -12.14
C LEU A 5 -9.43 2.31 -12.09
N GLU A 6 -10.13 1.21 -11.86
CA GLU A 6 -9.56 -0.14 -11.99
C GLU A 6 -9.03 -0.40 -13.40
N GLN A 7 -9.79 -0.05 -14.44
CA GLN A 7 -9.33 -0.22 -15.81
C GLN A 7 -8.11 0.63 -16.13
N LYS A 8 -8.05 1.87 -15.63
CA LYS A 8 -6.87 2.74 -15.78
C LYS A 8 -5.67 2.10 -15.07
N LEU A 9 -5.80 1.66 -13.82
CA LEU A 9 -4.74 0.98 -13.08
C LEU A 9 -4.16 -0.22 -13.86
N TRP A 10 -5.02 -1.12 -14.36
CA TRP A 10 -4.58 -2.33 -15.07
C TRP A 10 -3.99 -2.07 -16.47
N ASN A 11 -4.24 -0.88 -17.02
CA ASN A 11 -3.74 -0.46 -18.33
C ASN A 11 -2.59 0.54 -18.23
N ALA A 12 -2.18 0.92 -17.02
CA ALA A 12 -1.03 1.79 -16.81
C ALA A 12 0.23 1.22 -17.48
N GLY A 13 0.97 2.09 -18.19
CA GLY A 13 2.17 1.74 -18.94
C GLY A 13 1.96 0.90 -20.21
N LYS A 14 0.72 0.56 -20.58
CA LYS A 14 0.40 -0.17 -21.83
C LYS A 14 0.00 0.75 -22.99
N GLY A 15 -0.36 2.00 -22.69
CA GLY A 15 -0.78 2.99 -23.69
C GLY A 15 0.39 3.85 -24.20
N GLU A 16 0.18 4.52 -25.33
CA GLU A 16 1.13 5.52 -25.85
C GLU A 16 1.09 6.83 -25.04
N GLU A 17 -0.04 7.14 -24.39
CA GLU A 17 -0.24 8.35 -23.59
C GLU A 17 0.02 8.10 -22.10
N GLU A 18 0.80 9.00 -21.49
CA GLU A 18 1.01 9.03 -20.04
C GLU A 18 -0.22 9.59 -19.32
N TYR A 19 -0.57 8.99 -18.18
CA TYR A 19 -1.62 9.53 -17.33
C TYR A 19 -1.17 10.81 -16.64
N SER A 20 -2.11 11.74 -16.49
CA SER A 20 -1.85 12.96 -15.74
C SER A 20 -1.60 12.65 -14.26
N ARG A 21 -0.94 13.57 -13.55
CA ARG A 21 -0.73 13.45 -12.10
C ARG A 21 -2.07 13.34 -11.36
N GLU A 22 -3.07 14.10 -11.76
CA GLU A 22 -4.41 14.08 -11.17
C GLU A 22 -5.06 12.70 -11.32
N THR A 23 -4.90 12.07 -12.49
CA THR A 23 -5.41 10.72 -12.73
C THR A 23 -4.75 9.71 -11.79
N TRP A 24 -3.44 9.82 -11.57
CA TRP A 24 -2.74 8.97 -10.60
C TRP A 24 -3.21 9.19 -9.17
N TYR A 25 -3.44 10.45 -8.78
CA TYR A 25 -3.98 10.77 -7.45
C TYR A 25 -5.37 10.15 -7.25
N GLU A 26 -6.27 10.26 -8.23
CA GLU A 26 -7.59 9.63 -8.17
C GLU A 26 -7.51 8.10 -8.00
N ILE A 27 -6.61 7.44 -8.74
CA ILE A 27 -6.41 5.99 -8.65
C ILE A 27 -5.88 5.60 -7.26
N ILE A 28 -4.86 6.31 -6.76
CA ILE A 28 -4.18 5.97 -5.51
C ILE A 28 -5.09 6.28 -4.31
N ASP A 29 -5.82 7.39 -4.33
CA ASP A 29 -6.81 7.71 -3.30
C ASP A 29 -7.91 6.65 -3.26
N ALA A 30 -8.42 6.22 -4.42
CA ALA A 30 -9.44 5.17 -4.47
C ALA A 30 -8.92 3.80 -3.99
N LEU A 31 -7.66 3.46 -4.26
CA LEU A 31 -7.00 2.25 -3.72
C LEU A 31 -6.91 2.30 -2.19
N LEU A 32 -6.55 3.46 -1.63
CA LEU A 32 -6.43 3.67 -0.19
C LEU A 32 -7.80 3.68 0.50
N ASP A 33 -8.81 4.30 -0.11
CA ASP A 33 -10.17 4.27 0.41
C ASP A 33 -10.71 2.82 0.45
N ASP A 34 -10.46 2.03 -0.60
CA ASP A 34 -10.75 0.58 -0.60
C ASP A 34 -9.97 -0.19 0.47
N PHE A 35 -8.70 0.17 0.69
CA PHE A 35 -7.87 -0.48 1.69
C PHE A 35 -8.39 -0.18 3.10
N CYS A 36 -8.83 1.05 3.35
CA CYS A 36 -9.47 1.49 4.59
C CYS A 36 -10.72 0.64 4.89
N GLU A 37 -11.57 0.42 3.89
CA GLU A 37 -12.74 -0.48 4.02
C GLU A 37 -12.31 -1.93 4.30
N PHE A 38 -11.28 -2.42 3.61
CA PHE A 38 -10.78 -3.79 3.76
C PHE A 38 -10.22 -4.07 5.17
N ILE A 39 -9.43 -3.16 5.73
CA ILE A 39 -8.87 -3.33 7.09
C ILE A 39 -9.84 -2.91 8.20
N GLY A 40 -10.89 -2.15 7.86
CA GLY A 40 -11.90 -1.68 8.81
C GLY A 40 -11.41 -0.60 9.77
N GLU A 41 -10.38 0.16 9.39
CA GLU A 41 -9.75 1.20 10.21
C GLU A 41 -9.31 2.40 9.36
N ASP A 42 -9.63 3.62 9.82
CA ASP A 42 -9.16 4.86 9.22
C ASP A 42 -7.67 5.11 9.53
N PHE A 43 -6.95 5.67 8.56
CA PHE A 43 -5.55 6.05 8.70
C PHE A 43 -5.25 7.41 8.07
N HIS A 44 -4.12 7.98 8.47
CA HIS A 44 -3.53 9.15 7.84
C HIS A 44 -2.80 8.74 6.56
N ARG A 45 -2.69 9.68 5.63
CA ARG A 45 -1.92 9.53 4.39
C ARG A 45 -1.18 10.82 4.11
N ASP A 46 0.04 10.73 3.59
CA ASP A 46 0.82 11.90 3.20
C ASP A 46 0.05 12.75 2.18
N SER A 47 0.22 14.07 2.17
CA SER A 47 -0.45 14.92 1.19
C SER A 47 0.10 14.76 -0.23
N GLU A 48 1.38 14.37 -0.33
CA GLU A 48 2.07 14.20 -1.60
C GLU A 48 2.27 12.72 -1.92
N ILE A 49 2.26 12.43 -3.21
CA ILE A 49 2.55 11.10 -3.76
C ILE A 49 3.89 11.24 -4.48
N ASP A 50 4.84 10.39 -4.11
CA ASP A 50 6.06 10.19 -4.89
C ASP A 50 5.66 9.45 -6.16
N LEU A 51 5.70 10.14 -7.29
CA LEU A 51 5.17 9.66 -8.55
C LEU A 51 6.22 9.81 -9.65
N ILE A 52 6.53 8.69 -10.31
CA ILE A 52 7.29 8.64 -11.55
C ILE A 52 6.27 8.37 -12.66
N THR A 53 6.03 9.34 -13.54
CA THR A 53 5.01 9.22 -14.61
C THR A 53 5.57 8.69 -15.93
N GLY A 54 6.89 8.48 -16.01
CA GLY A 54 7.55 8.16 -17.28
C GLY A 54 7.08 6.84 -17.89
N ASN A 55 6.63 6.87 -19.14
CA ASN A 55 6.37 5.67 -19.94
C ASN A 55 7.74 5.00 -20.28
N PRO A 56 7.92 3.67 -20.11
CA PRO A 56 6.93 2.64 -19.81
C PRO A 56 6.89 2.15 -18.37
N CYS A 57 7.46 2.89 -17.42
CA CYS A 57 7.59 2.45 -16.04
C CYS A 57 7.00 3.48 -15.07
N PRO A 58 5.69 3.76 -15.15
CA PRO A 58 5.05 4.55 -14.11
C PRO A 58 5.14 3.80 -12.79
N SER A 59 5.57 4.49 -11.75
CA SER A 59 5.60 3.96 -10.40
C SER A 59 5.17 5.02 -9.40
N PHE A 60 4.64 4.58 -8.27
CA PHE A 60 4.26 5.48 -7.20
C PHE A 60 4.57 4.91 -5.83
N SER A 61 4.73 5.80 -4.86
CA SER A 61 4.70 5.48 -3.45
C SER A 61 4.04 6.57 -2.62
N ARG A 62 3.41 6.19 -1.51
CA ARG A 62 2.83 7.13 -0.54
C ARG A 62 2.77 6.51 0.85
N TRP A 63 3.17 7.28 1.86
CA TRP A 63 3.05 6.85 3.26
C TRP A 63 1.63 6.94 3.78
N ILE A 64 1.29 5.97 4.61
CA ILE A 64 0.05 5.86 5.38
C ILE A 64 0.37 5.37 6.80
N TRP A 65 -0.35 5.86 7.81
CA TRP A 65 -0.08 5.48 9.19
C TRP A 65 -1.28 5.70 10.13
N THR A 66 -1.24 5.05 11.28
CA THR A 66 -2.13 5.30 12.40
C THR A 66 -1.35 5.86 13.59
N ASP A 67 -1.91 6.86 14.26
CA ASP A 67 -1.38 7.46 15.48
C ASP A 67 -2.31 7.28 16.69
N LYS A 68 -3.45 6.60 16.48
CA LYS A 68 -4.44 6.32 17.51
C LYS A 68 -3.87 5.30 18.51
N LYS A 69 -3.21 5.82 19.55
CA LYS A 69 -2.93 5.05 20.77
C LYS A 69 -4.25 4.75 21.47
N ALA A 70 -4.83 3.59 21.18
CA ALA A 70 -6.06 3.21 21.85
C ALA A 70 -5.78 2.99 23.35
N MET A 71 -6.69 3.46 24.22
CA MET A 71 -6.60 3.31 25.69
C MET A 71 -6.90 1.88 26.16
N PHE A 72 -6.53 0.88 25.35
CA PHE A 72 -6.68 -0.52 25.67
C PHE A 72 -5.34 -1.08 26.14
N PRO A 73 -5.36 -2.11 27.01
CA PRO A 73 -4.14 -2.76 27.50
C PRO A 73 -3.28 -3.38 26.39
N ILE A 74 -3.88 -3.58 25.20
CA ILE A 74 -3.19 -3.93 23.96
C ILE A 74 -3.69 -2.96 22.91
N SER A 75 -2.81 -2.10 22.40
CA SER A 75 -3.02 -1.33 21.18
C SER A 75 -1.80 -1.43 20.29
N VAL A 76 -1.97 -1.20 18.99
CA VAL A 76 -0.90 -1.29 18.00
C VAL A 76 -1.07 -0.08 17.11
N THR A 77 -0.01 0.69 16.92
CA THR A 77 0.06 1.67 15.84
C THR A 77 0.80 1.05 14.67
N TRP A 78 0.53 1.53 13.47
CA TRP A 78 1.21 1.00 12.29
C TRP A 78 1.53 2.10 11.29
N SER A 79 2.60 1.87 10.54
CA SER A 79 2.96 2.67 9.37
C SER A 79 3.17 1.74 8.19
N ALA A 80 2.85 2.24 7.01
CA ALA A 80 2.99 1.50 5.78
C ALA A 80 3.22 2.50 4.64
N PHE A 81 3.66 2.01 3.50
CA PHE A 81 3.57 2.77 2.27
C PHE A 81 2.82 1.94 1.23
N ILE A 82 1.92 2.57 0.49
CA ILE A 82 1.41 1.97 -0.73
C ILE A 82 2.42 2.20 -1.82
N SER A 83 2.66 1.18 -2.64
CA SER A 83 3.53 1.26 -3.81
C SER A 83 2.90 0.57 -5.00
N GLY A 84 3.18 1.06 -6.20
CA GLY A 84 2.81 0.38 -7.43
C GLY A 84 3.88 0.56 -8.50
N ASP A 85 4.13 -0.50 -9.26
CA ASP A 85 5.15 -0.55 -10.32
C ASP A 85 4.81 -1.64 -11.36
N ILE A 86 5.53 -1.63 -12.49
CA ILE A 86 5.38 -2.60 -13.58
C ILE A 86 6.51 -3.62 -13.51
N VAL A 87 6.18 -4.86 -13.12
CA VAL A 87 7.12 -5.98 -13.08
C VAL A 87 6.75 -7.06 -14.13
N ASP A 88 5.47 -7.42 -14.22
CA ASP A 88 4.89 -8.32 -15.23
C ASP A 88 3.40 -7.97 -15.45
N GLY A 89 3.17 -6.67 -15.62
CA GLY A 89 1.88 -6.02 -15.38
C GLY A 89 1.98 -5.09 -14.17
N PHE A 90 1.01 -4.18 -14.05
CA PHE A 90 0.96 -3.23 -12.95
C PHE A 90 0.56 -3.95 -11.66
N ASP A 91 1.43 -3.93 -10.66
CA ASP A 91 1.20 -4.50 -9.33
C ASP A 91 1.10 -3.39 -8.29
N VAL A 92 0.34 -3.63 -7.23
CA VAL A 92 0.17 -2.69 -6.12
C VAL A 92 0.34 -3.46 -4.81
N GLY A 93 1.21 -2.96 -3.94
CA GLY A 93 1.57 -3.58 -2.67
C GLY A 93 1.64 -2.59 -1.51
N ILE A 94 1.32 -3.09 -0.32
CA ILE A 94 1.43 -2.37 0.96
C ILE A 94 2.19 -3.26 1.96
N PRO A 95 3.49 -3.02 2.19
CA PRO A 95 4.18 -3.49 3.39
C PRO A 95 3.79 -2.62 4.59
N LEU A 96 3.27 -3.26 5.64
CA LEU A 96 2.77 -2.63 6.85
C LEU A 96 3.57 -3.08 8.08
N PHE A 97 4.17 -2.11 8.75
CA PHE A 97 4.95 -2.27 9.96
C PHE A 97 4.09 -1.93 11.18
N MET A 98 4.06 -2.83 12.15
CA MET A 98 3.30 -2.64 13.39
C MET A 98 4.25 -2.32 14.53
N PHE A 99 3.81 -1.48 15.45
CA PHE A 99 4.58 -1.00 16.59
C PHE A 99 3.78 -1.18 17.88
N ASP A 100 4.47 -1.45 18.98
CA ASP A 100 3.84 -1.50 20.29
C ASP A 100 3.28 -0.12 20.72
N THR A 101 2.43 -0.12 21.75
CA THR A 101 1.75 1.08 22.25
C THR A 101 2.67 2.23 22.68
N THR A 102 3.93 1.92 22.98
CA THR A 102 4.92 2.94 23.35
C THR A 102 5.42 3.68 22.12
N GLY A 103 5.39 3.03 20.95
CA GLY A 103 5.73 3.59 19.64
C GLY A 103 7.18 3.34 19.22
N ASP A 104 8.02 2.86 20.14
CA ASP A 104 9.47 2.78 19.92
C ASP A 104 9.93 1.41 19.41
N LYS A 105 9.07 0.38 19.45
CA LYS A 105 9.44 -0.98 19.08
C LYS A 105 8.50 -1.58 18.04
N ARG A 106 9.09 -1.91 16.90
CA ARG A 106 8.45 -2.71 15.86
C ARG A 106 8.13 -4.12 16.37
N LEU A 107 6.94 -4.61 16.05
CA LEU A 107 6.52 -5.97 16.32
C LEU A 107 7.21 -6.91 15.33
N GLN A 108 7.80 -7.98 15.85
CA GLN A 108 8.47 -9.02 15.07
C GLN A 108 8.05 -10.39 15.60
N LEU A 109 7.83 -11.34 14.68
CA LEU A 109 7.67 -12.74 15.05
C LEU A 109 9.00 -13.33 15.50
N LYS A 110 8.96 -14.35 16.37
CA LYS A 110 10.17 -15.06 16.82
C LYS A 110 10.96 -15.71 15.68
N THR A 111 10.30 -15.94 14.55
CA THR A 111 10.84 -16.51 13.32
C THR A 111 11.51 -15.48 12.39
N GLY A 112 11.44 -14.19 12.75
CA GLY A 112 12.15 -13.08 12.11
C GLY A 112 11.28 -12.17 11.23
N GLU A 113 10.04 -12.55 10.93
CA GLU A 113 9.11 -11.74 10.14
C GLU A 113 8.73 -10.44 10.87
N SER A 114 8.75 -9.31 10.16
CA SER A 114 8.70 -7.97 10.75
C SER A 114 7.64 -7.04 10.14
N TYR A 115 6.96 -7.47 9.08
CA TYR A 115 5.87 -6.71 8.47
C TYR A 115 4.79 -7.63 7.89
N LEU A 116 3.59 -7.07 7.76
CA LEU A 116 2.49 -7.68 7.01
C LEU A 116 2.53 -7.16 5.57
N TYR A 117 2.26 -8.02 4.60
CA TYR A 117 2.20 -7.60 3.20
C TYR A 117 0.79 -7.76 2.64
N PHE A 118 0.29 -6.72 2.00
CA PHE A 118 -0.98 -6.71 1.28
C PHE A 118 -0.74 -6.39 -0.18
N THR A 119 -1.59 -6.91 -1.05
CA THR A 119 -1.51 -6.69 -2.50
C THR A 119 -2.90 -6.54 -3.07
N TYR A 120 -3.05 -5.63 -4.03
CA TYR A 120 -4.30 -5.43 -4.74
C TYR A 120 -4.27 -6.23 -6.04
N ARG A 121 -5.10 -7.26 -6.12
CA ARG A 121 -5.05 -8.25 -7.20
C ARG A 121 -6.30 -8.22 -8.06
N LYS A 122 -6.10 -8.32 -9.38
CA LYS A 122 -7.18 -8.57 -10.33
C LYS A 122 -7.73 -9.98 -10.19
N GLN A 123 -9.04 -10.09 -10.00
CA GLN A 123 -9.77 -11.35 -9.93
C GLN A 123 -10.21 -11.83 -11.31
N SER A 124 -10.71 -13.07 -11.38
CA SER A 124 -11.19 -13.69 -12.63
C SER A 124 -12.42 -12.98 -13.23
N ASN A 125 -13.19 -12.26 -12.43
CA ASN A 125 -14.32 -11.44 -12.89
C ASN A 125 -13.88 -10.07 -13.45
N GLY A 126 -12.57 -9.75 -13.40
CA GLY A 126 -12.01 -8.50 -13.88
C GLY A 126 -11.89 -7.39 -12.83
N CYS A 127 -12.53 -7.53 -11.66
CA CYS A 127 -12.47 -6.57 -10.56
C CYS A 127 -11.18 -6.73 -9.73
N GLY A 128 -10.74 -5.68 -9.04
CA GLY A 128 -9.64 -5.76 -8.10
C GLY A 128 -10.09 -6.06 -6.67
N ASN A 129 -9.23 -6.68 -5.87
CA ASN A 129 -9.46 -6.82 -4.43
C ASN A 129 -8.15 -6.89 -3.65
N TRP A 130 -8.16 -6.34 -2.44
CA TRP A 130 -7.07 -6.49 -1.48
C TRP A 130 -6.98 -7.92 -0.96
N CYS A 131 -5.75 -8.40 -0.84
CA CYS A 131 -5.42 -9.70 -0.29
C CYS A 131 -4.27 -9.53 0.70
N SER A 132 -4.41 -10.11 1.90
CA SER A 132 -3.28 -10.25 2.82
C SER A 132 -2.45 -11.47 2.44
N LEU A 133 -1.14 -11.28 2.28
CA LEU A 133 -0.19 -12.37 2.09
C LEU A 133 0.41 -12.86 3.42
N GLY A 134 0.07 -12.21 4.54
CA GLY A 134 0.57 -12.53 5.87
C GLY A 134 1.90 -11.86 6.18
N TRP A 135 2.68 -12.51 7.05
CA TRP A 135 3.92 -12.00 7.61
C TRP A 135 5.13 -12.30 6.71
N PHE A 136 5.99 -11.30 6.54
CA PHE A 136 7.20 -11.39 5.74
C PHE A 136 8.42 -10.95 6.52
N LYS A 137 9.59 -11.48 6.13
CA LYS A 137 10.89 -11.07 6.64
C LYS A 137 11.38 -9.86 5.86
N ASP A 138 12.03 -8.95 6.56
CA ASP A 138 12.90 -7.96 5.92
C ASP A 138 14.24 -8.62 5.64
N GLU A 139 14.31 -9.41 4.56
CA GLU A 139 15.49 -10.22 4.24
C GLU A 139 16.73 -9.38 3.88
N TRP A 140 16.54 -8.09 3.61
CA TRP A 140 17.60 -7.18 3.20
C TRP A 140 17.89 -6.08 4.23
N GLY A 141 17.21 -6.09 5.37
CA GLY A 141 17.34 -5.06 6.41
C GLY A 141 16.99 -3.65 5.92
N GLN A 142 16.25 -3.54 4.81
CA GLN A 142 15.97 -2.25 4.16
C GLN A 142 15.07 -1.36 5.02
N TRP A 143 14.36 -1.96 5.97
CA TRP A 143 13.37 -1.32 6.79
C TRP A 143 13.78 -1.32 8.27
N GLU A 144 15.04 -1.61 8.59
CA GLU A 144 15.55 -1.65 9.98
C GLU A 144 15.82 -0.26 10.58
N ASP A 145 15.94 0.78 9.75
CA ASP A 145 16.31 2.16 10.15
C ASP A 145 15.18 3.20 10.00
N MET A 146 13.92 2.78 9.81
CA MET A 146 12.76 3.70 9.75
C MET A 146 12.16 4.01 11.12
#